data_AF-A0A6B1AHE0-F1
#
_entry.id   AF-A0A6B1AHE0-F1
#
_cell.length_a   1.000
_cell.length_b   1.000
_cell.length_c   1.000
_cell.angle_alpha   90.00
_cell.angle_beta   90.00
_cell.angle_gamma   90.00
#
_symmetry.space_group_name_H-M   'P 1'
#
loop_
_entity.id
_entity.type
_entity.pdbx_description
1 polymer ?
#
loop_
_entity_poly.entity_id
_entity_poly.type
_entity_poly.pdbx_seq_one_letter_code
_entity_poly.pdbx_strand_id
1 'polypeptide(L)'
;MINAEDGNSKARRAAHTIPSKRFRLATLGAAVLLVTGCANESVSPMGAASAVDPMAAAAMAASRPADETAVVNFRQEEHGPGVVEVSWEPPTYTSERLPLRDYQVRVDWEKWRSIPATASRERFTGVDGRRYRHEIRARFGDADNGFNGKKSTIYATAAGSAPGAPDAPQDLKSKLLGNDNVRLTWKVADTGGEAHRWEIEIRSGVWVSTGGDRPRFTYGPHRAGVTRSYKVRGANSHGTGPVTIIEVTREDLSSTPPGVVQNFTWTPGSRNNEYILSWDRPANFDSDDPITAYRIYVSDNCALNAYLQPYRPSGSQVSISISVFVGFGAGEQKDFAIRATNSAGTGACQTATRG
;
A
#
# COMPACT_ATOMS: atom_id res chain seq x y z
N MET A 1 -18.81 34.84 41.35
CA MET A 1 -20.23 34.69 41.01
C MET A 1 -20.33 34.72 39.49
N ILE A 2 -20.96 33.68 38.92
CA ILE A 2 -21.48 33.55 37.54
C ILE A 2 -20.40 33.30 36.46
N ASN A 3 -20.48 32.30 35.58
CA ASN A 3 -21.17 31.02 35.50
C ASN A 3 -20.47 30.21 34.40
N ALA A 4 -20.38 28.90 34.59
CA ALA A 4 -20.04 27.94 33.55
C ALA A 4 -21.25 27.74 32.63
N GLU A 5 -21.01 27.64 31.32
CA GLU A 5 -21.99 27.12 30.37
C GLU A 5 -21.45 25.86 29.68
N ASP A 6 -22.14 24.77 29.99
CA ASP A 6 -22.12 23.48 29.31
C ASP A 6 -22.68 23.59 27.89
N GLY A 7 -21.94 23.09 26.91
CA GLY A 7 -22.34 23.00 25.50
C GLY A 7 -22.23 21.59 24.96
N ASN A 8 -23.12 20.70 25.40
CA ASN A 8 -23.24 19.30 24.98
C ASN A 8 -23.80 19.19 23.55
N SER A 9 -22.98 18.86 22.55
CA SER A 9 -23.45 18.53 21.19
C SER A 9 -23.35 17.02 20.90
N LYS A 10 -24.52 16.37 20.96
CA LYS A 10 -24.76 14.98 20.57
C LYS A 10 -24.48 14.78 19.07
N ALA A 11 -23.44 14.02 18.75
CA ALA A 11 -23.20 13.50 17.41
C ALA A 11 -24.18 12.35 17.10
N ARG A 12 -25.08 12.57 16.13
CA ARG A 12 -25.92 11.51 15.52
C ARG A 12 -25.04 10.59 14.66
N ARG A 13 -24.82 9.35 15.10
CA ARG A 13 -24.31 8.26 14.25
C ARG A 13 -25.47 7.66 13.45
N ALA A 14 -25.49 7.87 12.14
CA ALA A 14 -26.34 7.14 11.22
C ALA A 14 -25.74 5.76 10.95
N ALA A 15 -26.49 4.71 11.26
CA ALA A 15 -26.16 3.33 10.91
C ALA A 15 -26.42 3.10 9.42
N HIS A 16 -25.40 2.65 8.68
CA HIS A 16 -25.53 2.17 7.32
C HIS A 16 -25.66 0.64 7.34
N THR A 17 -26.87 0.16 7.05
CA THR A 17 -27.23 -1.26 6.95
C THR A 17 -26.94 -1.74 5.51
N ILE A 18 -26.10 -2.76 5.36
CA ILE A 18 -25.82 -3.41 4.06
C ILE A 18 -26.72 -4.65 3.92
N PRO A 19 -27.51 -4.81 2.84
CA PRO A 19 -28.39 -5.96 2.68
C PRO A 19 -27.65 -7.19 2.12
N SER A 20 -27.91 -8.35 2.74
CA SER A 20 -27.45 -9.68 2.35
C SER A 20 -28.21 -10.23 1.14
N LYS A 21 -27.49 -10.64 0.07
CA LYS A 21 -28.05 -11.38 -1.07
C LYS A 21 -28.28 -12.86 -0.69
N ARG A 22 -29.51 -13.35 -0.86
CA ARG A 22 -29.88 -14.77 -0.78
C ARG A 22 -29.68 -15.43 -2.15
N PHE A 23 -28.92 -16.51 -2.23
CA PHE A 23 -28.89 -17.41 -3.39
C PHE A 23 -29.94 -18.51 -3.19
N ARG A 24 -30.85 -18.65 -4.16
CA ARG A 24 -31.75 -19.81 -4.30
C ARG A 24 -31.03 -20.87 -5.14
N LEU A 25 -31.04 -22.12 -4.69
CA LEU A 25 -30.62 -23.27 -5.48
C LEU A 25 -31.86 -24.06 -5.91
N ALA A 26 -31.95 -24.35 -7.21
CA ALA A 26 -33.08 -25.00 -7.86
C ALA A 26 -32.99 -26.52 -7.78
N THR A 27 -34.14 -27.15 -7.58
CA THR A 27 -34.41 -28.59 -7.63
C THR A 27 -34.41 -29.06 -9.09
N LEU A 28 -33.86 -30.25 -9.37
CA LEU A 28 -34.07 -30.96 -10.64
C LEU A 28 -34.35 -32.43 -10.37
N GLY A 29 -35.34 -32.94 -11.10
CA GLY A 29 -36.07 -34.17 -10.82
C GLY A 29 -35.39 -35.44 -11.30
N ALA A 30 -35.75 -36.53 -10.65
CA ALA A 30 -35.38 -37.88 -11.03
C ALA A 30 -36.32 -38.41 -12.12
N ALA A 31 -35.76 -39.15 -13.09
CA ALA A 31 -36.52 -39.99 -14.00
C ALA A 31 -35.95 -41.42 -13.95
N VAL A 32 -36.85 -42.36 -13.71
CA VAL A 32 -36.66 -43.81 -13.64
C VAL A 32 -36.69 -44.39 -15.05
N LEU A 33 -35.82 -45.37 -15.33
CA LEU A 33 -36.00 -46.28 -16.46
C LEU A 33 -35.70 -47.72 -16.02
N LEU A 34 -36.72 -48.57 -16.11
CA LEU A 34 -36.70 -50.01 -15.91
C LEU A 34 -36.39 -50.70 -17.25
N VAL A 35 -35.49 -51.68 -17.24
CA VAL A 35 -35.47 -52.76 -18.23
C VAL A 35 -35.22 -54.10 -17.53
N THR A 36 -36.18 -54.99 -17.68
CA THR A 36 -36.20 -56.41 -17.32
C THR A 36 -35.52 -57.26 -18.40
N GLY A 37 -34.89 -58.38 -18.02
CA GLY A 37 -34.47 -59.42 -18.97
C GLY A 37 -33.76 -60.64 -18.38
N CYS A 38 -34.56 -61.65 -18.02
CA CYS A 38 -34.41 -63.11 -18.12
C CYS A 38 -33.18 -63.90 -17.60
N ALA A 39 -33.47 -65.15 -17.22
CA ALA A 39 -32.72 -66.05 -16.35
C ALA A 39 -32.05 -67.24 -17.07
N ASN A 40 -31.31 -68.04 -16.26
CA ASN A 40 -30.77 -69.40 -16.44
C ASN A 40 -29.40 -69.48 -17.16
N GLU A 41 -28.38 -70.23 -16.72
CA GLU A 41 -28.32 -71.48 -15.96
C GLU A 41 -27.14 -71.57 -14.97
N SER A 42 -27.29 -72.51 -14.05
CA SER A 42 -26.41 -72.99 -12.98
C SER A 42 -25.10 -73.63 -13.42
N VAL A 43 -23.99 -73.35 -12.71
CA VAL A 43 -23.05 -74.37 -12.17
C VAL A 43 -22.38 -73.81 -10.90
N SER A 44 -22.43 -74.55 -9.79
CA SER A 44 -21.52 -74.45 -8.64
C SER A 44 -20.68 -75.75 -8.61
N PRO A 45 -19.56 -75.90 -7.85
CA PRO A 45 -19.04 -75.06 -6.75
C PRO A 45 -17.50 -74.91 -6.71
N MET A 46 -17.01 -74.38 -5.57
CA MET A 46 -15.68 -74.52 -4.94
C MET A 46 -14.59 -73.49 -5.28
N GLY A 47 -14.24 -72.72 -4.24
CA GLY A 47 -13.05 -71.87 -4.19
C GLY A 47 -13.29 -70.55 -3.49
N ALA A 48 -13.76 -70.55 -2.24
CA ALA A 48 -13.87 -69.33 -1.44
C ALA A 48 -12.47 -68.81 -1.09
N ALA A 49 -11.90 -67.98 -1.98
CA ALA A 49 -10.88 -67.02 -1.58
C ALA A 49 -11.58 -65.95 -0.74
N SER A 50 -11.26 -65.92 0.56
CA SER A 50 -11.73 -64.91 1.49
C SER A 50 -11.24 -63.55 1.00
N ALA A 51 -12.11 -62.84 0.29
CA ALA A 51 -11.94 -61.43 -0.02
C ALA A 51 -11.91 -60.67 1.30
N VAL A 52 -10.85 -59.88 1.50
CA VAL A 52 -10.77 -58.96 2.64
C VAL A 52 -11.97 -58.04 2.55
N ASP A 53 -12.85 -58.15 3.54
CA ASP A 53 -14.14 -57.48 3.59
C ASP A 53 -13.97 -55.95 3.42
N PRO A 54 -14.51 -55.29 2.38
CA PRO A 54 -14.39 -53.85 2.20
C PRO A 54 -15.02 -53.06 3.36
N MET A 55 -15.87 -53.71 4.16
CA MET A 55 -16.42 -53.16 5.40
C MET A 55 -15.38 -53.06 6.53
N ALA A 56 -14.34 -53.92 6.54
CA ALA A 56 -13.25 -53.85 7.50
C ALA A 56 -12.26 -52.70 7.21
N ALA A 57 -12.04 -52.37 5.93
CA ALA A 57 -11.25 -51.20 5.53
C ALA A 57 -12.00 -49.88 5.82
N ALA A 58 -13.32 -49.85 5.65
CA ALA A 58 -14.16 -48.71 6.00
C ALA A 58 -14.32 -48.53 7.52
N ALA A 59 -14.36 -49.62 8.28
CA ALA A 59 -14.42 -49.58 9.75
C ALA A 59 -13.11 -49.08 10.39
N MET A 60 -11.94 -49.33 9.79
CA MET A 60 -10.66 -48.77 10.26
C MET A 60 -10.53 -47.24 10.06
N ALA A 61 -11.36 -46.63 9.21
CA ALA A 61 -11.38 -45.20 9.01
C ALA A 61 -12.36 -44.46 9.94
N ALA A 62 -13.35 -45.16 10.52
CA ALA A 62 -14.53 -44.54 11.15
C ALA A 62 -14.50 -44.44 12.68
N SER A 63 -13.55 -45.07 13.38
CA SER A 63 -13.46 -45.00 14.86
C SER A 63 -12.22 -44.28 15.41
N ARG A 64 -11.43 -43.63 14.55
CA ARG A 64 -10.22 -42.92 15.01
C ARG A 64 -10.64 -41.68 15.80
N PRO A 65 -10.33 -41.60 17.10
CA PRO A 65 -10.62 -40.39 17.85
C PRO A 65 -9.78 -39.29 17.22
N ALA A 66 -10.44 -38.32 16.59
CA ALA A 66 -9.75 -37.23 15.91
C ALA A 66 -8.74 -36.53 16.85
N ASP A 67 -8.99 -36.60 18.16
CA ASP A 67 -8.14 -36.03 19.21
C ASP A 67 -6.83 -36.81 19.45
N GLU A 68 -6.78 -38.13 19.21
CA GLU A 68 -5.54 -38.92 19.39
C GLU A 68 -4.51 -38.67 18.27
N THR A 69 -4.98 -38.18 17.11
CA THR A 69 -4.12 -37.92 15.94
C THR A 69 -3.60 -36.47 15.85
N ALA A 70 -4.07 -35.59 16.74
CA ALA A 70 -3.57 -34.23 16.88
C ALA A 70 -2.27 -34.22 17.68
N VAL A 71 -1.38 -33.25 17.44
CA VAL A 71 -0.23 -33.04 18.33
C VAL A 71 -0.70 -32.52 19.69
N VAL A 72 0.04 -32.88 20.73
CA VAL A 72 -0.27 -32.53 22.12
C VAL A 72 0.55 -31.30 22.54
N ASN A 73 0.06 -30.53 23.53
CA ASN A 73 0.77 -29.39 24.13
C ASN A 73 1.34 -28.37 23.11
N PHE A 74 0.62 -28.17 21.99
CA PHE A 74 1.04 -27.23 20.96
C PHE A 74 0.98 -25.80 21.49
N ARG A 75 2.15 -25.18 21.63
CA ARG A 75 2.31 -23.87 22.25
C ARG A 75 3.36 -23.05 21.54
N GLN A 76 3.40 -21.77 21.89
CA GLN A 76 4.42 -20.83 21.46
C GLN A 76 5.41 -20.59 22.61
N GLU A 77 6.68 -20.42 22.25
CA GLU A 77 7.75 -19.90 23.08
C GLU A 77 8.35 -18.66 22.38
N GLU A 78 8.45 -17.54 23.09
CA GLU A 78 9.05 -16.32 22.53
C GLU A 78 10.57 -16.41 22.57
N HIS A 79 11.21 -16.19 21.42
CA HIS A 79 12.66 -16.27 21.29
C HIS A 79 13.24 -14.97 20.72
N GLY A 80 13.00 -13.86 21.42
CA GLY A 80 13.55 -12.56 21.06
C GLY A 80 12.89 -11.90 19.84
N PRO A 81 13.41 -10.74 19.41
CA PRO A 81 12.78 -9.90 18.39
C PRO A 81 12.62 -10.63 17.05
N GLY A 82 11.40 -10.63 16.51
CA GLY A 82 11.13 -11.14 15.16
C GLY A 82 11.23 -12.66 15.00
N VAL A 83 11.20 -13.40 16.10
CA VAL A 83 11.33 -14.86 16.11
C VAL A 83 10.32 -15.51 17.04
N VAL A 84 9.57 -16.46 16.49
CA VAL A 84 8.64 -17.33 17.23
C VAL A 84 9.13 -18.77 17.13
N GLU A 85 9.24 -19.44 18.26
CA GLU A 85 9.36 -20.90 18.28
C GLU A 85 7.99 -21.48 18.67
N VAL A 86 7.55 -22.50 17.94
CA VAL A 86 6.39 -23.29 18.36
C VAL A 86 6.88 -24.67 18.76
N SER A 87 6.35 -25.20 19.85
CA SER A 87 6.72 -26.51 20.38
C SER A 87 5.47 -27.38 20.55
N TRP A 88 5.66 -28.69 20.42
CA TRP A 88 4.60 -29.68 20.54
C TRP A 88 5.15 -31.01 21.06
N GLU A 89 4.23 -31.83 21.53
CA GLU A 89 4.46 -33.23 21.84
C GLU A 89 3.82 -34.13 20.77
N PRO A 90 4.36 -35.34 20.53
CA PRO A 90 3.79 -36.25 19.56
C PRO A 90 2.32 -36.59 19.85
N PRO A 91 1.52 -36.90 18.82
CA PRO A 91 0.18 -37.43 19.01
C PRO A 91 0.19 -38.72 19.85
N THR A 92 -0.88 -38.97 20.59
CA THR A 92 -1.04 -40.19 21.40
C THR A 92 -1.41 -41.40 20.55
N TYR A 93 -1.80 -41.20 19.29
CA TYR A 93 -2.08 -42.28 18.35
C TYR A 93 -0.84 -43.13 18.08
N THR A 94 -0.91 -44.41 18.45
CA THR A 94 0.12 -45.41 18.18
C THR A 94 -0.41 -46.50 17.25
N SER A 95 0.27 -46.76 16.14
CA SER A 95 -0.02 -47.88 15.25
C SER A 95 1.27 -48.39 14.61
N GLU A 96 1.51 -49.69 14.70
CA GLU A 96 2.65 -50.34 14.02
C GLU A 96 2.47 -50.35 12.50
N ARG A 97 1.22 -50.42 12.03
CA ARG A 97 0.89 -50.47 10.59
C ARG A 97 0.93 -49.09 9.93
N LEU A 98 0.60 -48.03 10.67
CA LEU A 98 0.60 -46.65 10.18
C LEU A 98 1.35 -45.75 11.17
N PRO A 99 2.68 -45.88 11.27
CA PRO A 99 3.48 -45.13 12.22
C PRO A 99 3.53 -43.64 11.84
N LEU A 100 3.91 -42.80 12.80
CA LEU A 100 4.19 -41.38 12.54
C LEU A 100 5.36 -41.27 11.54
N ARG A 101 5.10 -40.64 10.40
CA ARG A 101 6.08 -40.45 9.31
C ARG A 101 6.84 -39.14 9.45
N ASP A 102 6.08 -38.06 9.64
CA ASP A 102 6.59 -36.69 9.70
C ASP A 102 5.50 -35.75 10.24
N TYR A 103 5.86 -34.48 10.45
CA TYR A 103 4.88 -33.41 10.64
C TYR A 103 4.86 -32.50 9.43
N GLN A 104 3.73 -31.82 9.24
CA GLN A 104 3.68 -30.63 8.42
C GLN A 104 3.33 -29.43 9.27
N VAL A 105 4.05 -28.33 9.04
CA VAL A 105 3.87 -27.07 9.76
C VAL A 105 3.75 -25.92 8.76
N ARG A 106 3.02 -24.87 9.13
CA ARG A 106 3.00 -23.60 8.40
C ARG A 106 2.64 -22.42 9.29
N VAL A 107 2.89 -21.24 8.74
CA VAL A 107 2.31 -19.96 9.17
C VAL A 107 1.49 -19.37 8.00
N ASP A 108 0.51 -18.52 8.27
CA ASP A 108 -0.54 -18.10 7.32
C ASP A 108 -0.11 -17.67 5.91
N TRP A 109 1.04 -17.02 5.75
CA TRP A 109 1.55 -16.54 4.46
C TRP A 109 2.47 -17.55 3.76
N GLU A 110 2.77 -18.69 4.40
CA GLU A 110 3.62 -19.73 3.85
C GLU A 110 2.83 -20.99 3.46
N LYS A 111 3.42 -21.77 2.56
CA LYS A 111 2.93 -23.11 2.24
C LYS A 111 3.34 -24.10 3.34
N TRP A 112 2.62 -25.22 3.43
CA TRP A 112 3.00 -26.32 4.31
C TRP A 112 4.40 -26.84 3.97
N ARG A 113 5.25 -26.96 5.00
CA ARG A 113 6.54 -27.63 4.92
C ARG A 113 6.54 -28.90 5.77
N SER A 114 7.23 -29.93 5.31
CA SER A 114 7.40 -31.16 6.08
C SER A 114 8.64 -31.08 6.97
N ILE A 115 8.53 -31.57 8.19
CA ILE A 115 9.61 -31.64 9.17
C ILE A 115 9.69 -33.07 9.76
N PRO A 116 10.87 -33.55 10.17
CA PRO A 116 11.04 -34.93 10.62
C PRO A 116 10.12 -35.33 11.79
N ALA A 117 9.75 -36.61 11.89
CA ALA A 117 8.95 -37.14 13.00
C ALA A 117 9.63 -36.99 14.38
N THR A 118 10.94 -36.77 14.42
CA THR A 118 11.72 -36.51 15.64
C THR A 118 11.65 -35.05 16.10
N ALA A 119 11.09 -34.15 15.31
CA ALA A 119 10.97 -32.75 15.66
C ALA A 119 9.89 -32.54 16.75
N SER A 120 10.24 -31.76 17.77
CA SER A 120 9.33 -31.31 18.83
C SER A 120 9.16 -29.79 18.88
N ARG A 121 9.83 -29.07 17.98
CA ARG A 121 9.78 -27.62 17.86
C ARG A 121 10.14 -27.15 16.46
N GLU A 122 9.68 -25.95 16.11
CA GLU A 122 10.00 -25.29 14.85
C GLU A 122 10.09 -23.77 15.04
N ARG A 123 11.09 -23.17 14.38
CA ARG A 123 11.33 -21.73 14.42
C ARG A 123 10.77 -21.02 13.19
N PHE A 124 10.10 -19.90 13.42
CA PHE A 124 9.63 -18.94 12.42
C PHE A 124 10.36 -17.61 12.63
N THR A 125 10.85 -17.02 11.54
CA THR A 125 11.57 -15.74 11.53
C THR A 125 10.84 -14.71 10.68
N GLY A 126 11.10 -13.43 10.89
CA GLY A 126 10.49 -12.34 10.09
C GLY A 126 9.07 -11.98 10.53
N VAL A 127 8.70 -12.27 11.78
CA VAL A 127 7.40 -11.90 12.36
C VAL A 127 7.41 -10.46 12.88
N ASP A 128 6.38 -9.66 12.58
CA ASP A 128 6.38 -8.19 12.78
C ASP A 128 5.49 -7.70 13.94
N GLY A 129 5.22 -8.56 14.93
CA GLY A 129 4.35 -8.23 16.07
C GLY A 129 2.86 -8.31 15.76
N ARG A 130 2.47 -8.68 14.53
CA ARG A 130 1.10 -9.09 14.21
C ARG A 130 0.78 -10.45 14.82
N ARG A 131 -0.52 -10.68 14.99
CA ARG A 131 -1.05 -11.99 15.37
C ARG A 131 -1.10 -12.89 14.13
N TYR A 132 -0.43 -14.02 14.21
CA TYR A 132 -0.31 -14.99 13.12
C TYR A 132 -0.89 -16.33 13.54
N ARG A 133 -1.54 -17.05 12.61
CA ARG A 133 -2.00 -18.42 12.87
C ARG A 133 -0.91 -19.40 12.45
N HIS A 134 -0.50 -20.22 13.41
CA HIS A 134 0.41 -21.34 13.20
C HIS A 134 -0.39 -22.63 13.22
N GLU A 135 -0.12 -23.48 12.26
CA GLU A 135 -0.82 -24.74 12.10
C GLU A 135 0.18 -25.88 11.95
N ILE A 136 -0.12 -26.98 12.61
CA ILE A 136 0.66 -28.21 12.54
C ILE A 136 -0.29 -29.41 12.41
N ARG A 137 0.16 -30.44 11.69
CA ARG A 137 -0.49 -31.75 11.64
C ARG A 137 0.54 -32.86 11.53
N ALA A 138 0.29 -33.98 12.19
CA ALA A 138 1.05 -35.21 12.00
C ALA A 138 0.64 -35.88 10.68
N ARG A 139 1.59 -36.56 10.02
CA ARG A 139 1.33 -37.46 8.91
C ARG A 139 1.77 -38.86 9.29
N PHE A 140 0.92 -39.84 9.04
CA PHE A 140 1.12 -41.22 9.43
C PHE A 140 1.11 -42.13 8.20
N GLY A 141 1.80 -43.27 8.29
CA GLY A 141 1.92 -44.25 7.21
C GLY A 141 3.21 -44.13 6.40
N ASP A 142 3.29 -44.85 5.29
CA ASP A 142 4.46 -44.86 4.41
C ASP A 142 4.23 -43.97 3.16
N ALA A 143 4.99 -44.17 2.10
CA ALA A 143 4.85 -43.41 0.85
C ALA A 143 3.54 -43.72 0.11
N ASP A 144 3.04 -44.95 0.23
CA ASP A 144 1.96 -45.50 -0.59
C ASP A 144 0.63 -45.59 0.17
N ASN A 145 0.69 -45.64 1.50
CA ASN A 145 -0.46 -45.80 2.37
C ASN A 145 -0.31 -44.91 3.62
N GLY A 146 -0.94 -43.74 3.60
CA GLY A 146 -0.86 -42.78 4.71
C GLY A 146 -2.03 -41.81 4.79
N PHE A 147 -2.10 -41.08 5.89
CA PHE A 147 -3.14 -40.08 6.14
C PHE A 147 -2.62 -38.92 6.99
N ASN A 148 -3.36 -37.81 6.98
CA ASN A 148 -3.06 -36.65 7.81
C ASN A 148 -3.88 -36.74 9.10
N GLY A 149 -3.23 -36.55 10.25
CA GLY A 149 -3.91 -36.38 11.53
C GLY A 149 -4.68 -35.07 11.61
N LYS A 150 -5.45 -34.91 12.69
CA LYS A 150 -6.16 -33.66 12.99
C LYS A 150 -5.17 -32.50 13.11
N LYS A 151 -5.59 -31.35 12.59
CA LYS A 151 -4.81 -30.13 12.62
C LYS A 151 -4.90 -29.48 14.01
N SER A 152 -3.75 -29.11 14.57
CA SER A 152 -3.64 -28.24 15.74
C SER A 152 -3.33 -26.81 15.28
N THR A 153 -3.96 -25.83 15.93
CA THR A 153 -3.87 -24.42 15.56
C THR A 153 -3.62 -23.59 16.80
N ILE A 154 -2.63 -22.70 16.75
CA ILE A 154 -2.47 -21.63 17.72
C ILE A 154 -2.43 -20.29 17.00
N TYR A 155 -2.75 -19.24 17.73
CA TYR A 155 -2.51 -17.89 17.26
C TYR A 155 -1.38 -17.30 18.08
N ALA A 156 -0.25 -17.10 17.43
CA ALA A 156 0.92 -16.53 18.05
C ALA A 156 0.95 -15.03 17.82
N THR A 157 1.32 -14.28 18.85
CA THR A 157 1.83 -12.93 18.68
C THR A 157 3.24 -13.01 19.21
N ALA A 158 4.24 -12.87 18.35
CA ALA A 158 5.57 -12.57 18.86
C ALA A 158 5.52 -11.15 19.42
N ALA A 159 6.29 -10.85 20.46
CA ALA A 159 6.91 -9.53 20.51
C ALA A 159 7.54 -9.28 19.13
N GLY A 160 6.90 -8.47 18.30
CA GLY A 160 7.55 -7.95 17.11
C GLY A 160 8.87 -7.34 17.56
N SER A 161 9.86 -7.26 16.68
CA SER A 161 10.90 -6.26 16.91
C SER A 161 10.16 -4.96 17.20
N ALA A 162 10.19 -4.48 18.45
CA ALA A 162 9.57 -3.21 18.80
C ALA A 162 10.04 -2.22 17.71
N PRO A 163 9.15 -1.44 17.07
CA PRO A 163 9.54 -0.65 15.91
C PRO A 163 10.82 0.10 16.27
N GLY A 164 11.91 -0.20 15.59
CA GLY A 164 13.18 0.46 15.88
C GLY A 164 13.07 1.95 15.60
N ALA A 165 14.16 2.68 15.83
CA ALA A 165 14.33 3.92 15.10
C ALA A 165 14.23 3.64 13.58
N PRO A 166 13.81 4.62 12.76
CA PRO A 166 13.71 4.40 11.32
C PRO A 166 15.05 4.05 10.69
N ASP A 167 15.04 3.33 9.58
CA ASP A 167 16.24 3.11 8.79
C ASP A 167 16.65 4.38 8.02
N ALA A 168 17.89 4.39 7.52
CA ALA A 168 18.41 5.53 6.76
C ALA A 168 17.58 5.76 5.48
N PRO A 169 17.24 7.02 5.13
CA PRO A 169 16.54 7.32 3.89
C PRO A 169 17.32 6.83 2.66
N GLN A 170 16.62 6.29 1.68
CA GLN A 170 17.17 5.79 0.42
C GLN A 170 17.05 6.85 -0.68
N ASP A 171 17.82 6.72 -1.76
CA ASP A 171 17.70 7.55 -2.96
C ASP A 171 17.63 9.08 -2.69
N LEU A 172 18.45 9.58 -1.77
CA LEU A 172 18.52 11.02 -1.46
C LEU A 172 18.99 11.80 -2.70
N LYS A 173 18.16 12.73 -3.15
CA LYS A 173 18.36 13.57 -4.34
C LYS A 173 18.20 15.04 -3.99
N SER A 174 18.76 15.90 -4.84
CA SER A 174 18.63 17.35 -4.74
C SER A 174 18.24 17.97 -6.09
N LYS A 175 17.61 19.14 -6.03
CA LYS A 175 17.14 19.89 -7.20
C LYS A 175 17.12 21.38 -6.91
N LEU A 176 17.49 22.20 -7.89
CA LEU A 176 17.38 23.66 -7.78
C LEU A 176 15.98 24.13 -8.12
N LEU A 177 15.48 25.03 -7.30
CA LEU A 177 14.30 25.85 -7.51
C LEU A 177 14.78 27.24 -7.92
N GLY A 178 14.09 27.94 -8.81
CA GLY A 178 14.60 29.21 -9.34
C GLY A 178 14.59 30.41 -8.41
N ASN A 179 14.17 30.24 -7.16
CA ASN A 179 14.44 31.21 -6.09
C ASN A 179 15.74 30.89 -5.32
N ASP A 180 16.63 30.11 -5.95
CA ASP A 180 17.89 29.60 -5.40
C ASP A 180 17.75 28.65 -4.22
N ASN A 181 16.54 28.15 -3.97
CA ASN A 181 16.34 27.11 -2.98
C ASN A 181 16.69 25.75 -3.55
N VAL A 182 17.17 24.86 -2.70
CA VAL A 182 17.36 23.45 -3.04
C VAL A 182 16.23 22.65 -2.42
N ARG A 183 15.58 21.82 -3.23
CA ARG A 183 14.67 20.77 -2.77
C ARG A 183 15.43 19.47 -2.62
N LEU A 184 15.35 18.89 -1.43
CA LEU A 184 15.80 17.53 -1.14
C LEU A 184 14.60 16.59 -1.19
N THR A 185 14.77 15.44 -1.82
CA THR A 185 13.78 14.35 -1.86
C THR A 185 14.47 13.02 -1.59
N TRP A 186 13.76 12.08 -0.98
CA TRP A 186 14.29 10.75 -0.68
C TRP A 186 13.19 9.70 -0.73
N LYS A 187 13.58 8.42 -0.77
CA LYS A 187 12.71 7.27 -0.60
C LYS A 187 12.74 6.83 0.87
N VAL A 188 11.58 6.53 1.44
CA VAL A 188 11.47 5.91 2.77
C VAL A 188 11.96 4.47 2.67
N ALA A 189 12.83 4.04 3.59
CA ALA A 189 13.30 2.66 3.61
C ALA A 189 12.14 1.68 3.83
N ASP A 190 12.22 0.52 3.18
CA ASP A 190 11.19 -0.54 3.24
C ASP A 190 11.26 -1.36 4.55
N THR A 191 12.30 -1.14 5.35
CA THR A 191 12.59 -1.83 6.62
C THR A 191 12.76 -0.81 7.76
N GLY A 192 12.70 -1.30 9.01
CA GLY A 192 12.83 -0.47 10.21
C GLY A 192 11.51 0.09 10.73
N GLY A 193 11.58 0.99 11.72
CA GLY A 193 10.39 1.68 12.23
C GLY A 193 9.93 2.79 11.29
N GLU A 194 8.62 3.06 11.25
CA GLU A 194 8.06 4.17 10.47
C GLU A 194 8.57 5.51 11.00
N ALA A 195 8.97 6.42 10.10
CA ALA A 195 9.38 7.77 10.45
C ALA A 195 8.13 8.67 10.56
N HIS A 196 7.89 9.25 11.74
CA HIS A 196 6.82 10.24 11.93
C HIS A 196 7.27 11.66 11.54
N ARG A 197 8.58 11.88 11.51
CA ARG A 197 9.22 13.13 11.07
C ARG A 197 10.59 12.86 10.47
N TRP A 198 11.11 13.85 9.76
CA TRP A 198 12.47 13.85 9.24
C TRP A 198 13.28 14.99 9.85
N GLU A 199 14.57 14.74 10.07
CA GLU A 199 15.51 15.74 10.58
C GLU A 199 16.61 15.95 9.54
N ILE A 200 16.89 17.22 9.22
CA ILE A 200 17.83 17.63 8.19
C ILE A 200 18.90 18.52 8.81
N GLU A 201 20.15 18.10 8.73
CA GLU A 201 21.30 18.93 9.08
C GLU A 201 21.57 19.91 7.92
N ILE A 202 21.23 21.18 8.13
CA ILE A 202 21.36 22.25 7.11
C ILE A 202 22.71 22.97 7.19
N ARG A 203 23.36 22.87 8.36
CA ARG A 203 24.67 23.40 8.73
C ARG A 203 25.22 22.48 9.82
N SER A 204 26.53 22.34 9.93
CA SER A 204 27.17 21.47 10.93
C SER A 204 26.58 21.69 12.33
N GLY A 205 26.02 20.63 12.92
CA GLY A 205 25.35 20.59 14.22
C GLY A 205 23.92 21.15 14.25
N VAL A 206 23.45 21.80 13.19
CA VAL A 206 22.14 22.48 13.14
C VAL A 206 21.12 21.60 12.39
N TRP A 207 20.24 20.97 13.16
CA TRP A 207 19.17 20.12 12.68
C TRP A 207 17.84 20.86 12.61
N VAL A 208 17.11 20.68 11.51
CA VAL A 208 15.75 21.17 11.31
C VAL A 208 14.81 19.99 11.17
N SER A 209 13.70 20.00 11.91
CA SER A 209 12.63 19.01 11.79
C SER A 209 11.64 19.43 10.70
N THR A 210 11.20 18.48 9.87
CA THR A 210 10.12 18.71 8.89
C THR A 210 8.74 18.81 9.53
N GLY A 211 8.58 18.37 10.78
CA GLY A 211 7.29 18.31 11.48
C GLY A 211 6.30 17.28 10.93
N GLY A 212 6.72 16.42 9.99
CA GLY A 212 5.87 15.38 9.40
C GLY A 212 6.65 14.37 8.55
N ASP A 213 5.94 13.33 8.11
CA ASP A 213 6.45 12.13 7.43
C ASP A 213 6.80 12.32 5.95
N ARG A 214 6.45 13.46 5.35
CA ARG A 214 6.67 13.72 3.93
C ARG A 214 8.18 13.67 3.59
N PRO A 215 8.61 12.85 2.62
CA PRO A 215 10.02 12.62 2.34
C PRO A 215 10.62 13.70 1.41
N ARG A 216 10.44 14.96 1.81
CA ARG A 216 10.94 16.13 1.09
C ARG A 216 11.20 17.31 2.03
N PHE A 217 12.20 18.10 1.70
CA PHE A 217 12.54 19.32 2.41
C PHE A 217 13.04 20.39 1.43
N THR A 218 12.86 21.66 1.73
CA THR A 218 13.35 22.76 0.88
C THR A 218 14.08 23.78 1.74
N TYR A 219 15.30 24.12 1.35
CA TYR A 219 16.15 25.06 2.08
C TYR A 219 16.91 25.98 1.12
N GLY A 220 17.14 27.21 1.55
CA GLY A 220 17.84 28.21 0.76
C GLY A 220 17.54 29.64 1.24
N PRO A 221 17.99 30.65 0.47
CA PRO A 221 18.66 30.54 -0.83
C PRO A 221 20.11 30.04 -0.74
N HIS A 222 20.62 29.53 -1.87
CA HIS A 222 22.00 29.08 -2.06
C HIS A 222 22.84 30.08 -2.83
N ARG A 223 24.05 30.31 -2.35
CA ARG A 223 25.04 31.14 -3.04
C ARG A 223 25.76 30.32 -4.09
N ALA A 224 26.10 30.98 -5.19
CA ALA A 224 26.91 30.40 -6.24
C ALA A 224 28.30 29.99 -5.74
N GLY A 225 28.83 28.87 -6.23
CA GLY A 225 30.17 28.35 -5.95
C GLY A 225 30.36 27.75 -4.55
N VAL A 226 29.27 27.55 -3.79
CA VAL A 226 29.34 26.97 -2.44
C VAL A 226 28.71 25.58 -2.42
N THR A 227 29.54 24.57 -2.21
CA THR A 227 29.10 23.20 -1.92
C THR A 227 28.62 23.10 -0.47
N ARG A 228 27.45 22.54 -0.25
CA ARG A 228 26.89 22.25 1.09
C ARG A 228 26.63 20.76 1.25
N SER A 229 26.98 20.22 2.40
CA SER A 229 26.61 18.87 2.81
C SER A 229 25.29 18.90 3.58
N TYR A 230 24.35 18.05 3.18
CA TYR A 230 23.10 17.80 3.89
C TYR A 230 23.08 16.38 4.44
N LYS A 231 22.67 16.23 5.70
CA LYS A 231 22.39 14.93 6.30
C LYS A 231 20.91 14.79 6.60
N VAL A 232 20.31 13.67 6.25
CA VAL A 232 18.87 13.39 6.46
C VAL A 232 18.72 12.11 7.27
N ARG A 233 17.87 12.13 8.30
CA ARG A 233 17.50 10.95 9.09
C ARG A 233 16.02 10.95 9.45
N GLY A 234 15.44 9.76 9.56
CA GLY A 234 14.08 9.57 10.06
C GLY A 234 14.05 9.58 11.59
N ALA A 235 12.94 10.00 12.18
CA ALA A 235 12.73 9.91 13.62
C ALA A 235 11.29 9.53 13.99
N ASN A 236 11.16 8.76 15.05
CA ASN A 236 9.88 8.33 15.62
C ASN A 236 9.93 8.33 17.16
N SER A 237 8.98 7.65 17.81
CA SER A 237 8.93 7.53 19.27
C SER A 237 10.06 6.68 19.87
N HIS A 238 10.74 5.87 19.05
CA HIS A 238 11.81 4.98 19.45
C HIS A 238 13.22 5.56 19.20
N GLY A 239 13.29 6.74 18.58
CA GLY A 239 14.54 7.49 18.41
C GLY A 239 14.75 8.00 16.99
N THR A 240 16.01 8.31 16.69
CA THR A 240 16.47 8.79 15.38
C THR A 240 17.26 7.70 14.68
N GLY A 241 16.97 7.51 13.39
CA GLY A 241 17.67 6.57 12.53
C GLY A 241 19.07 7.01 12.13
N PRO A 242 19.79 6.17 11.36
CA PRO A 242 21.04 6.56 10.73
C PRO A 242 20.85 7.67 9.69
N VAL A 243 21.95 8.33 9.32
CA VAL A 243 21.96 9.47 8.38
C VAL A 243 22.29 9.04 6.95
N THR A 244 21.63 9.66 5.98
CA THR A 244 22.04 9.65 4.57
C THR A 244 22.57 11.04 4.21
N ILE A 245 23.68 11.10 3.48
CA ILE A 245 24.41 12.34 3.19
C ILE A 245 24.35 12.62 1.68
N ILE A 246 24.18 13.90 1.32
CA ILE A 246 24.37 14.39 -0.06
C ILE A 246 25.16 15.71 -0.03
N GLU A 247 26.06 15.88 -0.99
CA GLU A 247 26.72 17.16 -1.25
C GLU A 247 26.05 17.87 -2.43
N VAL A 248 25.83 19.17 -2.27
CA VAL A 248 25.08 19.97 -3.23
C VAL A 248 25.82 21.26 -3.51
N THR A 249 26.21 21.43 -4.76
CA THR A 249 26.68 22.70 -5.33
C THR A 249 25.57 23.26 -6.20
N ARG A 250 25.27 24.56 -6.09
CA ARG A 250 24.15 25.17 -6.81
C ARG A 250 24.30 25.02 -8.32
N GLU A 251 25.51 25.14 -8.82
CA GLU A 251 25.86 25.10 -10.25
C GLU A 251 25.64 23.73 -10.89
N ASP A 252 25.69 22.66 -10.09
CA ASP A 252 25.47 21.29 -10.55
C ASP A 252 23.99 20.97 -10.72
N LEU A 253 23.11 21.91 -10.32
CA LEU A 253 21.68 21.75 -10.35
C LEU A 253 21.05 22.65 -11.42
N SER A 254 20.02 22.13 -12.07
CA SER A 254 19.22 22.87 -13.04
C SER A 254 17.79 23.07 -12.55
N SER A 255 17.19 24.15 -13.05
CA SER A 255 15.79 24.49 -12.87
C SER A 255 15.26 25.02 -14.20
N THR A 256 14.07 24.60 -14.62
CA THR A 256 13.49 25.00 -15.90
C THR A 256 12.13 25.68 -15.68
N PRO A 257 11.88 26.82 -16.33
CA PRO A 257 10.54 27.40 -16.35
C PRO A 257 9.51 26.41 -16.93
N PRO A 258 8.22 26.54 -16.60
CA PRO A 258 7.20 25.66 -17.16
C PRO A 258 7.13 25.80 -18.68
N GLY A 259 6.73 24.76 -19.39
CA GLY A 259 6.49 24.87 -20.83
C GLY A 259 5.19 25.59 -21.18
N VAL A 260 4.78 25.41 -22.43
CA VAL A 260 3.59 26.03 -23.01
C VAL A 260 2.32 25.45 -22.36
N VAL A 261 1.42 26.34 -21.94
CA VAL A 261 0.08 25.99 -21.42
C VAL A 261 -0.70 25.23 -22.49
N GLN A 262 -1.48 24.22 -22.10
CA GLN A 262 -2.20 23.36 -23.02
C GLN A 262 -3.67 23.79 -23.12
N ASN A 263 -4.29 23.55 -24.27
CA ASN A 263 -5.74 23.72 -24.47
C ASN A 263 -6.29 25.09 -24.01
N PHE A 264 -5.51 26.16 -24.19
CA PHE A 264 -5.97 27.49 -23.79
C PHE A 264 -7.04 27.99 -24.74
N THR A 265 -8.26 28.15 -24.23
CA THR A 265 -9.41 28.61 -24.99
C THR A 265 -10.17 29.70 -24.26
N TRP A 266 -11.01 30.40 -25.01
CA TRP A 266 -11.96 31.36 -24.44
C TRP A 266 -13.33 31.26 -25.12
N THR A 267 -14.39 31.50 -24.34
CA THR A 267 -15.76 31.65 -24.83
C THR A 267 -16.41 32.93 -24.27
N PRO A 268 -17.38 33.54 -24.98
CA PRO A 268 -18.17 34.63 -24.42
C PRO A 268 -18.94 34.17 -23.17
N GLY A 269 -18.92 34.98 -22.11
CA GLY A 269 -19.73 34.77 -20.92
C GLY A 269 -21.18 35.23 -21.10
N SER A 270 -22.00 35.04 -20.06
CA SER A 270 -23.41 35.45 -20.09
C SER A 270 -23.61 36.95 -19.85
N ARG A 271 -22.59 37.64 -19.35
CA ARG A 271 -22.61 39.09 -19.11
C ARG A 271 -21.84 39.83 -20.20
N ASN A 272 -22.22 41.08 -20.45
CA ASN A 272 -21.46 41.97 -21.32
C ASN A 272 -20.01 42.07 -20.82
N ASN A 273 -19.06 41.99 -21.75
CA ASN A 273 -17.63 42.05 -21.48
C ASN A 273 -17.06 40.91 -20.62
N GLU A 274 -17.82 39.82 -20.41
CA GLU A 274 -17.35 38.63 -19.74
C GLU A 274 -16.76 37.63 -20.74
N TYR A 275 -15.61 37.06 -20.39
CA TYR A 275 -14.96 35.99 -21.13
C TYR A 275 -14.64 34.86 -20.16
N ILE A 276 -14.99 33.64 -20.55
CA ILE A 276 -14.65 32.43 -19.80
C ILE A 276 -13.39 31.87 -20.42
N LEU A 277 -12.30 31.93 -19.68
CA LEU A 277 -11.00 31.40 -20.08
C LEU A 277 -10.82 30.02 -19.50
N SER A 278 -10.39 29.05 -20.31
CA SER A 278 -10.12 27.68 -19.86
C SER A 278 -8.78 27.17 -20.38
N TRP A 279 -8.02 26.46 -19.56
CA TRP A 279 -6.75 25.86 -19.97
C TRP A 279 -6.36 24.67 -19.12
N ASP A 280 -5.48 23.86 -19.68
CA ASP A 280 -4.77 22.82 -18.96
C ASP A 280 -3.33 23.25 -18.65
N ARG A 281 -2.77 22.72 -17.57
CA ARG A 281 -1.37 22.97 -17.21
C ARG A 281 -0.40 22.54 -18.34
N PRO A 282 0.82 23.11 -18.39
CA PRO A 282 1.88 22.66 -19.29
C PRO A 282 2.16 21.15 -19.22
N ALA A 283 2.46 20.54 -20.36
CA ALA A 283 2.74 19.10 -20.47
C ALA A 283 4.03 18.68 -19.74
N ASN A 284 5.06 19.52 -19.77
CA ASN A 284 6.33 19.32 -19.08
C ASN A 284 6.31 19.91 -17.66
N PHE A 285 5.25 19.64 -16.91
CA PHE A 285 5.11 20.09 -15.54
C PHE A 285 6.04 19.35 -14.58
N ASP A 286 6.76 20.13 -13.78
CA ASP A 286 7.64 19.64 -12.74
C ASP A 286 6.92 19.62 -11.40
N SER A 287 6.61 18.44 -10.88
CA SER A 287 5.95 18.31 -9.57
C SER A 287 6.84 18.78 -8.41
N ASP A 288 8.15 18.80 -8.60
CA ASP A 288 9.12 19.28 -7.62
C ASP A 288 9.37 20.79 -7.73
N ASP A 289 8.94 21.46 -8.80
CA ASP A 289 8.90 22.93 -8.91
C ASP A 289 7.53 23.39 -9.46
N PRO A 290 6.48 23.37 -8.61
CA PRO A 290 5.12 23.54 -9.06
C PRO A 290 4.84 24.96 -9.58
N ILE A 291 3.83 25.05 -10.44
CA ILE A 291 3.34 26.32 -10.98
C ILE A 291 2.72 27.12 -9.85
N THR A 292 3.22 28.33 -9.67
CA THR A 292 2.79 29.27 -8.63
C THR A 292 1.81 30.30 -9.16
N ALA A 293 1.84 30.57 -10.47
CA ALA A 293 0.93 31.52 -11.11
C ALA A 293 0.78 31.27 -12.61
N TYR A 294 -0.36 31.69 -13.13
CA TYR A 294 -0.61 31.92 -14.56
C TYR A 294 -0.73 33.42 -14.80
N ARG A 295 0.07 33.93 -15.73
CA ARG A 295 0.04 35.32 -16.21
C ARG A 295 -0.82 35.37 -17.45
N ILE A 296 -1.93 36.10 -17.40
CA ILE A 296 -2.91 36.19 -18.49
C ILE A 296 -2.84 37.58 -19.10
N TYR A 297 -2.94 37.66 -20.41
CA TYR A 297 -2.81 38.87 -21.20
C TYR A 297 -4.00 39.02 -22.13
N VAL A 298 -4.49 40.25 -22.31
CA VAL A 298 -5.49 40.61 -23.32
C VAL A 298 -4.75 41.03 -24.60
N SER A 299 -4.04 40.08 -25.18
CA SER A 299 -3.21 40.22 -26.38
C SER A 299 -2.98 38.84 -26.99
N ASP A 300 -2.54 38.77 -28.25
CA ASP A 300 -2.15 37.52 -28.93
C ASP A 300 -0.70 37.08 -28.67
N ASN A 301 0.14 37.93 -28.05
CA ASN A 301 1.59 37.76 -28.01
C ASN A 301 2.24 37.91 -26.61
N CYS A 302 1.42 37.90 -25.54
CA CYS A 302 1.88 38.11 -24.16
C CYS A 302 2.60 39.44 -23.90
N ALA A 303 2.18 40.52 -24.58
CA ALA A 303 2.72 41.86 -24.33
C ALA A 303 2.35 42.40 -22.93
N LEU A 304 3.35 42.98 -22.24
CA LEU A 304 3.27 43.40 -20.83
C LEU A 304 2.23 44.49 -20.54
N ASN A 305 1.83 45.29 -21.52
CA ASN A 305 0.88 46.39 -21.39
C ASN A 305 -0.59 45.94 -21.33
N ALA A 306 -0.88 44.64 -21.44
CA ALA A 306 -2.23 44.07 -21.42
C ALA A 306 -2.45 43.02 -20.30
N TYR A 307 -1.69 43.13 -19.20
CA TYR A 307 -1.63 42.12 -18.13
C TYR A 307 -2.83 42.14 -17.18
N LEU A 308 -3.50 40.99 -17.01
CA LEU A 308 -4.46 40.73 -15.93
C LEU A 308 -3.73 40.24 -14.67
N GLN A 309 -4.35 40.38 -13.50
CA GLN A 309 -3.78 39.85 -12.25
C GLN A 309 -3.41 38.36 -12.39
N PRO A 310 -2.29 37.92 -11.79
CA PRO A 310 -1.85 36.53 -11.89
C PRO A 310 -2.87 35.62 -11.21
N TYR A 311 -3.34 34.62 -11.94
CA TYR A 311 -4.15 33.55 -11.34
C TYR A 311 -3.24 32.58 -10.60
N ARG A 312 -3.51 32.35 -9.31
CA ARG A 312 -2.78 31.37 -8.50
C ARG A 312 -3.61 30.09 -8.39
N PRO A 313 -3.15 28.97 -8.97
CA PRO A 313 -3.90 27.72 -8.89
C PRO A 313 -3.96 27.21 -7.45
N SER A 314 -5.08 26.59 -7.09
CA SER A 314 -5.23 25.91 -5.80
C SER A 314 -4.90 24.42 -5.96
N GLY A 315 -3.82 23.98 -5.31
CA GLY A 315 -3.43 22.56 -5.31
C GLY A 315 -2.94 22.06 -6.68
N SER A 316 -3.22 20.78 -6.98
CA SER A 316 -2.70 20.08 -8.16
C SER A 316 -3.62 20.17 -9.39
N GLN A 317 -4.32 21.29 -9.57
CA GLN A 317 -5.28 21.45 -10.68
C GLN A 317 -4.60 21.19 -12.04
N VAL A 318 -5.22 20.28 -12.80
CA VAL A 318 -4.78 19.93 -14.15
C VAL A 318 -5.46 20.81 -15.19
N SER A 319 -6.71 21.20 -14.91
CA SER A 319 -7.54 22.06 -15.75
C SER A 319 -8.12 23.19 -14.90
N ILE A 320 -8.21 24.39 -15.49
CA ILE A 320 -8.61 25.63 -14.81
C ILE A 320 -9.57 26.39 -15.73
N SER A 321 -10.64 26.93 -15.15
CA SER A 321 -11.53 27.89 -15.81
C SER A 321 -11.78 29.10 -14.93
N ILE A 322 -11.73 30.30 -15.51
CA ILE A 322 -12.02 31.56 -14.81
C ILE A 322 -12.89 32.47 -15.67
N SER A 323 -13.69 33.33 -15.02
CA SER A 323 -14.33 34.47 -15.68
C SER A 323 -13.44 35.71 -15.56
N VAL A 324 -13.25 36.42 -16.68
CA VAL A 324 -12.60 37.73 -16.71
C VAL A 324 -13.54 38.76 -17.32
N PHE A 325 -13.51 39.99 -16.79
CA PHE A 325 -14.30 41.11 -17.30
C PHE A 325 -13.36 42.14 -17.91
N VAL A 326 -13.53 42.44 -19.20
CA VAL A 326 -12.64 43.34 -19.92
C VAL A 326 -13.43 44.42 -20.66
N GLY A 327 -13.41 45.65 -20.15
CA GLY A 327 -14.26 46.73 -20.66
C GLY A 327 -13.68 47.43 -21.88
N PHE A 328 -14.40 47.41 -23.01
CA PHE A 328 -14.04 48.13 -24.24
C PHE A 328 -15.25 48.55 -25.10
N GLY A 329 -14.97 49.32 -26.16
CA GLY A 329 -15.95 49.77 -27.15
C GLY A 329 -16.53 48.64 -28.00
N ALA A 330 -17.75 48.82 -28.47
CA ALA A 330 -18.47 47.81 -29.25
C ALA A 330 -17.73 47.46 -30.56
N GLY A 331 -17.54 46.15 -30.81
CA GLY A 331 -17.00 45.62 -32.07
C GLY A 331 -15.51 45.25 -32.06
N GLU A 332 -14.80 45.42 -30.95
CA GLU A 332 -13.37 45.08 -30.86
C GLU A 332 -13.17 43.58 -30.59
N GLN A 333 -12.50 42.86 -31.50
CA GLN A 333 -12.10 41.47 -31.29
C GLN A 333 -10.93 41.42 -30.30
N LYS A 334 -10.96 40.45 -29.37
CA LYS A 334 -9.91 40.26 -28.37
C LYS A 334 -9.25 38.90 -28.54
N ASP A 335 -7.94 38.95 -28.41
CA ASP A 335 -7.10 37.78 -28.26
C ASP A 335 -6.63 37.69 -26.82
N PHE A 336 -6.45 36.47 -26.36
CA PHE A 336 -5.91 36.20 -25.02
C PHE A 336 -4.63 35.40 -25.16
N ALA A 337 -3.68 35.66 -24.27
CA ALA A 337 -2.47 34.87 -24.16
C ALA A 337 -2.17 34.54 -22.70
N ILE A 338 -1.41 33.49 -22.45
CA ILE A 338 -1.13 32.98 -21.11
C ILE A 338 0.31 32.47 -21.01
N ARG A 339 0.92 32.65 -19.83
CA ARG A 339 2.22 32.08 -19.46
C ARG A 339 2.14 31.47 -18.07
N ALA A 340 2.61 30.24 -17.92
CA ALA A 340 2.77 29.61 -16.61
C ALA A 340 4.06 30.09 -15.92
N THR A 341 4.08 30.16 -14.59
CA THR A 341 5.23 30.58 -13.79
C THR A 341 5.46 29.61 -12.64
N ASN A 342 6.69 29.14 -12.44
CA ASN A 342 7.15 28.42 -11.25
C ASN A 342 8.28 29.20 -10.57
N SER A 343 9.07 28.57 -9.69
CA SER A 343 10.21 29.27 -9.08
C SER A 343 11.34 29.54 -10.08
N ALA A 344 11.57 28.66 -11.07
CA ALA A 344 12.51 28.85 -12.19
C ALA A 344 12.22 30.10 -13.06
N GLY A 345 10.96 30.52 -13.12
CA GLY A 345 10.53 31.73 -13.83
C GLY A 345 9.28 31.52 -14.66
N THR A 346 9.09 32.40 -15.65
CA THR A 346 7.90 32.40 -16.51
C THR A 346 8.18 31.69 -17.84
N GLY A 347 7.36 30.69 -18.13
CA GLY A 347 7.41 29.85 -19.32
C GLY A 347 7.08 30.57 -20.63
N ALA A 348 6.98 29.79 -21.70
CA ALA A 348 6.64 30.28 -23.04
C ALA A 348 5.18 30.80 -23.12
N CYS A 349 4.93 31.69 -24.08
CA CYS A 349 3.61 32.25 -24.37
C CYS A 349 2.72 31.22 -25.08
N GLN A 350 1.44 31.16 -24.70
CA GLN A 350 0.40 30.44 -25.42
C GLN A 350 -0.74 31.40 -25.75
N THR A 351 -1.16 31.43 -27.00
CA THR A 351 -2.33 32.20 -27.44
C THR A 351 -3.59 31.34 -27.33
N ALA A 352 -4.70 31.95 -26.95
CA ALA A 352 -5.98 31.28 -26.82
C ALA A 352 -6.62 31.06 -28.18
N THR A 353 -7.27 29.93 -28.35
CA THR A 353 -8.21 29.72 -29.46
C THR A 353 -9.63 30.01 -28.99
N ARG A 354 -10.45 30.63 -29.84
CA ARG A 354 -11.88 30.77 -29.53
C ARG A 354 -12.52 29.37 -29.50
N GLY A 355 -13.18 29.05 -28.39
CA GLY A 355 -13.85 27.76 -28.15
C GLY A 355 -15.26 27.69 -28.70
#